data_AF-A0A9E7HPQ3-F1
#
_entry.id   AF-A0A9E7HPQ3-F1
#
_cell.length_a   1.000
_cell.length_b   1.000
_cell.length_c   1.000
_cell.angle_alpha   90.00
_cell.angle_beta   90.00
_cell.angle_gamma   90.00
#
_symmetry.space_group_name_H-M   'P 1'
#
loop_
_entity.id
_entity.type
_entity.pdbx_description
1 polymer ?
#
loop_
_entity_poly.entity_id
_entity_poly.type
_entity_poly.pdbx_seq_one_letter_code
_entity_poly.pdbx_strand_id
1 'polypeptide(L)'
;MDDFDTGRFRLCVLLLFLCGLAGAVKREDQLLLPIVDDRGGNSNGLQTFIVNVEEPEAVELLSSRKLKQWHESFLPNATLDSGEPRLIYSYRHAISGFAAKLTPEEVRAMEAMEGFVYARPETTMRMETTYTPRFLGISEMGGAWDSGNMGEGVIIGVIDSGIAADHYSFSDDGMPPPPAKFKGSCRPFSKVTCNNKIIGARGFHYGPDTAVDDAGHGTHVAGIAAGNFYDRAEVLGMAAGTASGMAPRAHLSIYKVCYSDGCQESDVLSGIDRAIKDGVDIVQMSLGGDSTPRFNDDPIVHGSLSALRRGISAVASAGNNGPDHLTLSHDAPWVLTVGASSTDRRIRATVKLGNGMELDGESAYQPTSFDSSVMLPIVYGLFCNDSSKMNQISGKIVLCELGDIKNIEKGKLILQAQGAAMILMNPVPRGYTTSSDAHVLPASSLSYYDSIKVIRYYTTVGASATATIVFKGTVFNSRPSPAVASFLQGTRNQKRRHSRPTSSHPA
;
A
#
# COMPACT_ATOMS: atom_id res chain seq x y z
N MET A 1 0.28 32.23 28.88
CA MET A 1 0.92 31.31 29.84
C MET A 1 0.43 29.89 29.60
N ASP A 2 1.04 29.10 28.73
CA ASP A 2 1.79 29.30 27.49
C ASP A 2 1.92 27.91 26.86
N ASP A 3 2.17 27.88 25.55
CA ASP A 3 2.60 26.73 24.74
C ASP A 3 1.58 25.60 24.47
N PHE A 4 0.55 25.94 23.70
CA PHE A 4 0.10 25.01 22.64
C PHE A 4 1.01 25.21 21.42
N ASP A 5 1.85 24.21 21.18
CA ASP A 5 2.82 24.11 20.08
C ASP A 5 2.19 24.39 18.71
N THR A 6 2.33 25.64 18.25
CA THR A 6 1.76 26.19 17.02
C THR A 6 2.41 25.62 15.76
N GLY A 7 3.49 24.85 15.87
CA GLY A 7 4.11 24.13 14.75
C GLY A 7 3.30 22.90 14.31
N ARG A 8 2.75 22.12 15.27
CA ARG A 8 2.03 20.86 14.99
C ARG A 8 0.66 21.07 14.34
N PHE A 9 -0.03 22.16 14.71
CA PHE A 9 -1.33 22.49 14.13
C PHE A 9 -1.20 23.07 12.71
N ARG A 10 -0.08 23.75 12.39
CA ARG A 10 0.15 24.35 11.07
C ARG A 10 0.42 23.31 9.97
N LEU A 11 1.04 22.17 10.31
CA LEU A 11 1.23 21.07 9.36
C LEU A 11 -0.09 20.32 9.07
N CYS A 12 -0.96 20.13 10.08
CA CYS A 12 -2.28 19.55 9.91
C CYS A 12 -3.29 20.48 9.21
N VAL A 13 -3.20 21.79 9.43
CA VAL A 13 -4.12 22.78 8.85
C VAL A 13 -3.80 23.12 7.38
N LEU A 14 -2.57 22.87 6.91
CA LEU A 14 -2.23 23.01 5.48
C LEU A 14 -2.95 21.97 4.57
N LEU A 15 -3.55 20.92 5.15
CA LEU A 15 -4.40 19.95 4.45
C LEU A 15 -5.90 20.32 4.42
N LEU A 16 -6.32 21.42 5.06
CA LEU A 16 -7.75 21.68 5.37
C LEU A 16 -8.43 22.81 4.59
N PHE A 17 -7.73 23.59 3.77
CA PHE A 17 -8.40 24.62 2.96
C PHE A 17 -8.67 24.12 1.55
N LEU A 18 -9.86 23.56 1.31
CA LEU A 18 -10.63 23.71 0.07
C LEU A 18 -12.08 23.16 0.24
N CYS A 19 -13.04 24.02 -0.09
CA CYS A 19 -14.47 23.79 -0.35
C CYS A 19 -15.47 23.70 0.83
N GLY A 20 -16.18 24.82 1.05
CA GLY A 20 -17.54 24.83 1.59
C GLY A 20 -18.55 25.28 0.52
N LEU A 21 -19.62 24.50 0.29
CA LEU A 21 -20.98 24.76 0.82
C LEU A 21 -22.05 23.88 0.14
N ALA A 22 -23.06 23.56 0.95
CA ALA A 22 -24.03 22.46 0.83
C ALA A 22 -25.18 22.64 -0.17
N GLY A 23 -25.84 21.52 -0.49
CA GLY A 23 -27.24 21.45 -0.92
C GLY A 23 -27.85 20.06 -0.64
N ALA A 24 -28.88 20.01 0.21
CA ALA A 24 -29.44 18.82 0.86
C ALA A 24 -30.59 18.15 0.06
N VAL A 25 -30.73 16.81 0.11
CA VAL A 25 -32.01 16.11 -0.16
C VAL A 25 -32.18 14.84 0.70
N LYS A 26 -33.44 14.59 1.07
CA LYS A 26 -34.02 13.66 2.05
C LYS A 26 -33.82 12.15 1.82
N ARG A 27 -34.15 11.43 2.89
CA ARG A 27 -34.08 9.99 3.18
C ARG A 27 -35.37 9.28 2.73
N GLU A 28 -35.24 8.01 2.32
CA GLU A 28 -36.29 7.00 2.49
C GLU A 28 -35.63 5.61 2.57
N ASP A 29 -36.15 4.80 3.49
CA ASP A 29 -35.67 3.50 3.95
C ASP A 29 -36.26 2.37 3.08
N GLN A 30 -35.54 1.24 2.94
CA GLN A 30 -36.15 -0.09 2.95
C GLN A 30 -35.11 -1.19 3.18
N LEU A 31 -35.41 -2.04 4.18
CA LEU A 31 -34.72 -3.29 4.53
C LEU A 31 -34.77 -4.31 3.39
N LEU A 32 -33.77 -5.20 3.30
CA LEU A 32 -33.94 -6.65 3.13
C LEU A 32 -32.62 -7.42 3.42
N LEU A 33 -32.81 -8.67 3.84
CA LEU A 33 -31.99 -9.57 4.66
C LEU A 33 -30.83 -10.31 3.92
N PRO A 34 -29.95 -11.06 4.62
CA PRO A 34 -28.61 -11.42 4.17
C PRO A 34 -28.56 -12.69 3.30
N ILE A 35 -27.61 -12.72 2.37
CA ILE A 35 -27.20 -13.91 1.62
C ILE A 35 -25.92 -14.44 2.28
N VAL A 36 -26.01 -15.65 2.83
CA VAL A 36 -24.89 -16.47 3.28
C VAL A 36 -24.20 -17.01 2.03
N ASP A 37 -22.91 -16.73 1.83
CA ASP A 37 -22.09 -17.45 0.85
C ASP A 37 -21.10 -18.34 1.61
N ASP A 38 -21.17 -19.62 1.31
CA ASP A 38 -20.49 -20.74 1.94
C ASP A 38 -19.43 -21.25 0.96
N ARG A 39 -18.15 -21.10 1.30
CA ARG A 39 -17.04 -21.73 0.56
C ARG A 39 -16.00 -22.27 1.52
N GLY A 40 -15.97 -23.60 1.61
CA GLY A 40 -15.13 -24.36 2.52
C GLY A 40 -13.69 -24.57 2.06
N GLY A 41 -12.87 -24.98 3.04
CA GLY A 41 -11.65 -25.74 2.80
C GLY A 41 -10.48 -25.52 3.77
N ASN A 42 -10.60 -25.86 5.06
CA ASN A 42 -9.44 -26.37 5.80
C ASN A 42 -9.86 -27.36 6.92
N SER A 43 -9.15 -28.48 7.01
CA SER A 43 -9.55 -29.73 7.66
C SER A 43 -9.47 -29.75 9.20
N ASN A 44 -9.85 -28.65 9.86
CA ASN A 44 -10.22 -28.58 11.28
C ASN A 44 -11.05 -27.32 11.62
N GLY A 45 -11.47 -26.53 10.62
CA GLY A 45 -12.25 -25.29 10.84
C GLY A 45 -11.49 -24.14 11.52
N LEU A 46 -10.23 -24.32 11.89
CA LEU A 46 -9.43 -23.37 12.67
C LEU A 46 -8.99 -22.17 11.80
N GLN A 47 -9.28 -20.95 12.24
CA GLN A 47 -8.87 -19.68 11.59
C GLN A 47 -8.40 -18.69 12.66
N THR A 48 -7.63 -17.67 12.27
CA THR A 48 -7.32 -16.57 13.19
C THR A 48 -8.51 -15.63 13.27
N PHE A 49 -8.99 -15.40 14.49
CA PHE A 49 -10.01 -14.41 14.77
C PHE A 49 -9.42 -13.22 15.52
N ILE A 50 -9.88 -12.01 15.16
CA ILE A 50 -9.74 -10.81 15.99
C ILE A 50 -10.97 -10.74 16.90
N VAL A 51 -10.74 -10.73 18.21
CA VAL A 51 -11.78 -10.73 19.26
C VAL A 51 -11.72 -9.40 20.02
N ASN A 52 -12.85 -8.71 20.08
CA ASN A 52 -13.06 -7.50 20.87
C ASN A 52 -13.81 -7.84 22.16
N VAL A 53 -13.35 -7.26 23.27
CA VAL A 53 -13.93 -7.44 24.61
C VAL A 53 -14.15 -6.08 25.27
N GLU A 54 -15.10 -5.98 26.19
CA GLU A 54 -15.36 -4.78 26.98
C GLU A 54 -14.16 -4.49 27.88
N GLU A 55 -13.69 -3.24 27.86
CA GLU A 55 -12.55 -2.81 28.66
C GLU A 55 -12.95 -2.77 30.15
N PRO A 56 -12.34 -3.57 31.04
CA PRO A 56 -12.76 -3.63 32.43
C PRO A 56 -12.44 -2.33 33.19
N GLU A 57 -13.35 -1.88 34.06
CA GLU A 57 -13.13 -0.70 34.91
C GLU A 57 -11.90 -0.91 35.81
N ALA A 58 -10.84 -0.13 35.56
CA ALA A 58 -9.48 -0.54 35.94
C ALA A 58 -9.02 -0.10 37.33
N VAL A 59 -8.62 -1.08 38.15
CA VAL A 59 -7.43 -1.02 39.04
C VAL A 59 -6.60 -2.32 39.00
N GLU A 60 -7.17 -3.48 38.66
CA GLU A 60 -6.50 -4.78 38.89
C GLU A 60 -5.60 -5.31 37.75
N LEU A 61 -5.77 -4.88 36.48
CA LEU A 61 -5.04 -5.42 35.30
C LEU A 61 -3.81 -4.58 34.88
N LEU A 62 -3.16 -3.89 35.81
CA LEU A 62 -2.06 -2.96 35.51
C LEU A 62 -0.87 -3.59 34.77
N SER A 63 -0.59 -4.89 34.98
CA SER A 63 0.53 -5.58 34.32
C SER A 63 0.14 -6.27 33.00
N SER A 64 1.02 -6.25 31.99
CA SER A 64 0.82 -6.95 30.71
C SER A 64 0.55 -8.44 30.88
N ARG A 65 1.11 -9.07 31.92
CA ARG A 65 0.87 -10.48 32.26
C ARG A 65 -0.57 -10.74 32.70
N LYS A 66 -1.12 -9.88 33.56
CA LYS A 66 -2.52 -9.99 34.01
C LYS A 66 -3.51 -9.74 32.87
N LEU A 67 -3.23 -8.74 32.01
CA LEU A 67 -4.04 -8.50 30.81
C LEU A 67 -4.03 -9.71 29.87
N LYS A 68 -2.85 -10.30 29.65
CA LYS A 68 -2.73 -11.53 28.86
C LYS A 68 -3.53 -12.69 29.47
N GLN A 69 -3.41 -12.92 30.77
CA GLN A 69 -4.16 -13.97 31.48
C GLN A 69 -5.68 -13.76 31.41
N TRP A 70 -6.11 -12.50 31.44
CA TRP A 70 -7.52 -12.16 31.25
C TRP A 70 -7.99 -12.40 29.81
N HIS A 71 -7.20 -12.07 28.77
CA HIS A 71 -7.53 -12.47 27.40
C HIS A 71 -7.51 -13.99 27.22
N GLU A 72 -6.57 -14.70 27.85
CA GLU A 72 -6.50 -16.16 27.84
C GLU A 72 -7.74 -16.81 28.50
N SER A 73 -8.44 -16.13 29.43
CA SER A 73 -9.65 -16.69 30.05
C SER A 73 -10.86 -16.77 29.11
N PHE A 74 -10.84 -16.08 27.97
CA PHE A 74 -11.87 -16.21 26.94
C PHE A 74 -11.65 -17.43 26.04
N LEU A 75 -10.45 -18.03 26.06
CA LEU A 75 -10.12 -19.15 25.19
C LEU A 75 -10.53 -20.48 25.84
N PRO A 76 -10.97 -21.49 25.06
CA PRO A 76 -11.37 -22.78 25.61
C PRO A 76 -10.21 -23.47 26.34
N ASN A 77 -9.01 -23.42 25.73
CA ASN A 77 -7.75 -23.90 26.27
C ASN A 77 -6.63 -22.92 25.92
N ALA A 78 -5.48 -23.00 26.60
CA ALA A 78 -4.32 -22.14 26.32
C ALA A 78 -3.58 -22.52 25.01
N THR A 79 -3.64 -23.79 24.61
CA THR A 79 -2.90 -24.35 23.47
C THR A 79 -3.82 -25.15 22.54
N LEU A 80 -3.40 -25.26 21.28
CA LEU A 80 -3.96 -26.18 20.30
C LEU A 80 -3.48 -27.61 20.61
N ASP A 81 -4.13 -28.60 19.99
CA ASP A 81 -3.73 -30.02 20.08
C ASP A 81 -2.30 -30.25 19.53
N SER A 82 -1.83 -29.35 18.65
CA SER A 82 -0.45 -29.31 18.15
C SER A 82 0.57 -28.80 19.17
N GLY A 83 0.13 -28.30 20.34
CA GLY A 83 0.98 -27.67 21.36
C GLY A 83 1.29 -26.19 21.13
N GLU A 84 0.87 -25.61 20.00
CA GLU A 84 1.02 -24.16 19.75
C GLU A 84 0.08 -23.33 20.65
N PRO A 85 0.48 -22.13 21.10
CA PRO A 85 -0.42 -21.22 21.80
C PRO A 85 -1.61 -20.83 20.92
N ARG A 86 -2.83 -20.86 21.49
CA ARG A 86 -4.04 -20.38 20.80
C ARG A 86 -4.08 -18.86 20.72
N LEU A 87 -3.65 -18.20 21.80
CA LEU A 87 -3.53 -16.74 21.85
C LEU A 87 -2.35 -16.28 21.01
N ILE A 88 -2.64 -15.57 19.94
CA ILE A 88 -1.65 -14.98 19.05
C ILE A 88 -1.13 -13.68 19.66
N TYR A 89 -2.03 -12.74 19.99
CA TYR A 89 -1.68 -11.47 20.61
C TYR A 89 -2.71 -11.00 21.61
N SER A 90 -2.24 -10.33 22.66
CA SER A 90 -3.08 -9.58 23.61
C SER A 90 -2.80 -8.09 23.40
N TYR A 91 -3.79 -7.34 22.91
CA TYR A 91 -3.65 -5.91 22.64
C TYR A 91 -3.94 -5.11 23.90
N ARG A 92 -3.19 -4.04 24.10
CA ARG A 92 -3.38 -3.15 25.26
C ARG A 92 -3.86 -1.76 24.86
N HIS A 93 -3.44 -1.28 23.69
CA HIS A 93 -3.64 0.07 23.23
C HIS A 93 -4.30 0.14 21.86
N ALA A 94 -4.10 -0.87 21.00
CA ALA A 94 -4.63 -0.83 19.64
C ALA A 94 -6.15 -1.12 19.59
N ILE A 95 -6.61 -2.19 20.23
CA ILE A 95 -8.04 -2.46 20.54
C ILE A 95 -8.14 -2.98 21.99
N SER A 96 -9.35 -2.94 22.58
CA SER A 96 -9.67 -3.77 23.75
C SER A 96 -10.00 -5.18 23.26
N GLY A 97 -9.00 -6.07 23.25
CA GLY A 97 -9.13 -7.34 22.54
C GLY A 97 -7.84 -8.13 22.34
N PHE A 98 -7.98 -9.23 21.62
CA PHE A 98 -6.90 -10.15 21.30
C PHE A 98 -7.08 -10.79 19.92
N ALA A 99 -6.03 -11.42 19.39
CA ALA A 99 -6.16 -12.37 18.29
C ALA A 99 -5.89 -13.78 18.77
N ALA A 100 -6.63 -14.75 18.26
CA ALA A 100 -6.44 -16.15 18.59
C ALA A 100 -6.83 -17.08 17.44
N LYS A 101 -6.20 -18.26 17.38
CA LYS A 101 -6.62 -19.36 16.51
C LYS A 101 -7.81 -20.07 17.15
N LEU A 102 -8.97 -20.01 16.49
CA LEU A 102 -10.25 -20.54 16.98
C LEU A 102 -11.02 -21.21 15.84
N THR A 103 -11.94 -22.13 16.19
CA THR A 103 -12.98 -22.56 15.25
C THR A 103 -14.21 -21.64 15.34
N PRO A 104 -15.05 -21.56 14.28
CA PRO A 104 -16.33 -20.84 14.33
C PRO A 104 -17.24 -21.30 15.48
N GLU A 105 -17.20 -22.56 15.87
CA GLU A 105 -17.96 -23.11 17.01
C GLU A 105 -17.43 -22.57 18.35
N GLU A 106 -16.10 -22.48 18.50
CA GLU A 106 -15.47 -21.92 19.70
C GLU A 106 -15.77 -20.42 19.82
N VAL A 107 -15.82 -19.68 18.71
CA VAL A 107 -16.25 -18.28 18.69
C VAL A 107 -17.72 -18.15 19.12
N ARG A 108 -18.62 -19.01 18.62
CA ARG A 108 -20.03 -19.05 19.04
C ARG A 108 -20.20 -19.34 20.53
N ALA A 109 -19.35 -20.19 21.10
CA ALA A 109 -19.35 -20.42 22.55
C ALA A 109 -18.89 -19.17 23.33
N MET A 110 -17.90 -18.44 22.79
CA MET A 110 -17.36 -17.23 23.37
C MET A 110 -18.36 -16.06 23.38
N GLU A 111 -19.30 -16.02 22.43
CA GLU A 111 -20.37 -15.00 22.37
C GLU A 111 -21.24 -14.94 23.64
N ALA A 112 -21.31 -16.03 24.41
CA ALA A 112 -22.07 -16.10 25.66
C ALA A 112 -21.27 -15.64 26.89
N MET A 113 -19.98 -15.30 26.74
CA MET A 113 -19.11 -14.92 27.85
C MET A 113 -19.29 -13.44 28.23
N GLU A 114 -19.33 -13.16 29.52
CA GLU A 114 -19.40 -11.79 30.04
C GLU A 114 -18.16 -10.99 29.59
N GLY A 115 -18.39 -9.79 29.03
CA GLY A 115 -17.35 -8.94 28.47
C GLY A 115 -16.97 -9.25 27.02
N PHE A 116 -17.55 -10.27 26.36
CA PHE A 116 -17.40 -10.43 24.90
C PHE A 116 -18.18 -9.36 24.15
N VAL A 117 -17.55 -8.74 23.14
CA VAL A 117 -18.21 -7.74 22.28
C VAL A 117 -18.49 -8.32 20.91
N TYR A 118 -17.46 -8.83 20.23
CA TYR A 118 -17.55 -9.34 18.87
C TYR A 118 -16.25 -10.07 18.46
N ALA A 119 -16.33 -10.98 17.49
CA ALA A 119 -15.16 -11.63 16.89
C ALA A 119 -15.34 -11.86 15.38
N ARG A 120 -14.24 -11.86 14.63
CA ARG A 120 -14.25 -12.14 13.19
C ARG A 120 -12.94 -12.70 12.64
N PRO A 121 -12.98 -13.40 11.48
CA PRO A 121 -11.75 -13.84 10.81
C PRO A 121 -10.92 -12.67 10.27
N GLU A 122 -9.59 -12.83 10.23
CA GLU A 122 -8.64 -11.83 9.71
C GLU A 122 -8.55 -11.80 8.16
N THR A 123 -8.02 -10.70 7.58
CA THR A 123 -7.86 -10.49 6.13
C THR A 123 -6.50 -9.82 5.75
N THR A 124 -6.08 -9.85 4.47
CA THR A 124 -4.72 -9.44 3.96
C THR A 124 -4.68 -8.12 3.14
N MET A 125 -3.56 -7.37 3.12
CA MET A 125 -3.40 -5.98 2.58
C MET A 125 -2.29 -5.71 1.48
N ARG A 126 -2.22 -4.52 0.76
CA ARG A 126 -1.29 -4.17 -0.41
C ARG A 126 -0.68 -2.70 -0.50
N MET A 127 0.19 -2.34 -1.51
CA MET A 127 1.47 -1.51 -1.46
C MET A 127 1.81 -0.40 -2.60
N GLU A 128 2.43 0.85 -2.40
CA GLU A 128 2.69 2.04 -3.39
C GLU A 128 3.87 3.15 -3.24
N THR A 129 4.04 4.22 -4.15
CA THR A 129 5.34 4.83 -4.73
C THR A 129 5.86 6.37 -4.67
N THR A 130 6.91 6.81 -5.47
CA THR A 130 8.18 7.65 -5.22
C THR A 130 8.48 9.10 -5.76
N TYR A 131 7.76 9.79 -6.67
CA TYR A 131 8.25 11.05 -7.37
C TYR A 131 7.67 12.38 -6.85
N THR A 132 7.19 12.36 -5.63
CA THR A 132 6.06 13.22 -5.28
C THR A 132 6.40 14.66 -4.80
N PRO A 133 7.56 14.99 -4.17
CA PRO A 133 7.74 16.31 -3.54
C PRO A 133 7.78 17.49 -4.51
N ARG A 134 8.60 17.39 -5.57
CA ARG A 134 8.79 18.47 -6.55
C ARG A 134 7.52 18.75 -7.36
N PHE A 135 6.78 17.71 -7.73
CA PHE A 135 5.49 17.83 -8.41
C PHE A 135 4.47 18.62 -7.57
N LEU A 136 4.53 18.49 -6.25
CA LEU A 136 3.68 19.22 -5.30
C LEU A 136 4.19 20.63 -4.97
N GLY A 137 5.25 21.11 -5.64
CA GLY A 137 5.82 22.43 -5.40
C GLY A 137 6.59 22.56 -4.07
N ILE A 138 6.98 21.44 -3.45
CA ILE A 138 7.82 21.42 -2.26
C ILE A 138 9.29 21.44 -2.73
N SER A 139 10.05 22.45 -2.33
CA SER A 139 11.44 22.65 -2.79
C SER A 139 12.33 23.29 -1.71
N GLU A 140 13.65 23.24 -1.91
CA GLU A 140 14.66 23.85 -1.02
C GLU A 140 14.62 25.39 -0.99
N MET A 141 13.89 26.04 -1.90
CA MET A 141 13.84 27.50 -2.04
C MET A 141 12.45 28.09 -1.68
N GLY A 142 11.58 27.31 -1.03
CA GLY A 142 10.22 27.74 -0.71
C GLY A 142 9.26 26.61 -0.41
N GLY A 143 8.26 26.89 0.43
CA GLY A 143 7.12 26.01 0.71
C GLY A 143 7.21 25.31 2.06
N ALA A 144 6.62 24.11 2.16
CA ALA A 144 6.50 23.38 3.43
C ALA A 144 7.86 23.03 4.08
N TRP A 145 8.93 22.90 3.30
CA TRP A 145 10.28 22.61 3.82
C TRP A 145 10.88 23.77 4.61
N ASP A 146 10.67 25.01 4.17
CA ASP A 146 11.15 26.21 4.88
C ASP A 146 10.37 26.44 6.17
N SER A 147 9.05 26.26 6.15
CA SER A 147 8.19 26.49 7.32
C SER A 147 8.18 25.34 8.32
N GLY A 148 8.44 24.12 7.86
CA GLY A 148 8.37 22.88 8.65
C GLY A 148 9.73 22.25 8.95
N ASN A 149 10.83 22.94 8.61
CA ASN A 149 12.21 22.47 8.75
C ASN A 149 12.41 21.03 8.27
N MET A 150 11.81 20.69 7.12
CA MET A 150 11.85 19.33 6.53
C MET A 150 11.43 18.19 7.47
N GLY A 151 10.67 18.48 8.54
CA GLY A 151 10.20 17.50 9.52
C GLY A 151 11.16 17.21 10.67
N GLU A 152 12.16 18.06 10.90
CA GLU A 152 13.08 17.91 12.03
C GLU A 152 12.34 17.75 13.38
N GLY A 153 12.74 16.76 14.18
CA GLY A 153 12.13 16.47 15.49
C GLY A 153 10.79 15.71 15.43
N VAL A 154 10.27 15.47 14.22
CA VAL A 154 9.08 14.63 13.99
C VAL A 154 9.51 13.16 13.85
N ILE A 155 8.71 12.26 14.40
CA ILE A 155 8.92 10.81 14.31
C ILE A 155 7.74 10.19 13.55
N ILE A 156 8.04 9.55 12.42
CA ILE A 156 7.06 8.82 11.60
C ILE A 156 7.19 7.33 11.89
N GLY A 157 6.13 6.74 12.44
CA GLY A 157 5.96 5.30 12.57
C GLY A 157 5.45 4.71 11.25
N VAL A 158 6.25 3.87 10.61
CA VAL A 158 5.87 3.19 9.36
C VAL A 158 5.48 1.75 9.69
N ILE A 159 4.21 1.41 9.46
CA ILE A 159 3.66 0.08 9.71
C ILE A 159 3.52 -0.62 8.36
N ASP A 160 4.41 -1.57 8.06
CA ASP A 160 4.59 -2.08 6.70
C ASP A 160 5.35 -3.44 6.66
N SER A 161 6.04 -3.78 5.56
CA SER A 161 6.84 -5.00 5.35
C SER A 161 8.26 -4.93 5.94
N GLY A 162 8.60 -3.85 6.64
CA GLY A 162 9.90 -3.65 7.28
C GLY A 162 10.76 -2.60 6.60
N ILE A 163 12.08 -2.69 6.80
CA ILE A 163 13.05 -1.77 6.20
C ILE A 163 14.34 -2.47 5.74
N ALA A 164 14.85 -2.07 4.56
CA ALA A 164 16.25 -2.27 4.17
C ALA A 164 17.07 -1.08 4.68
N ALA A 165 17.52 -1.15 5.93
CA ALA A 165 18.11 0.00 6.64
C ALA A 165 19.46 0.48 6.09
N ASP A 166 20.15 -0.34 5.31
CA ASP A 166 21.39 -0.01 4.60
C ASP A 166 21.16 0.75 3.28
N HIS A 167 19.90 0.96 2.89
CA HIS A 167 19.56 1.74 1.70
C HIS A 167 19.97 3.22 1.86
N TYR A 168 20.51 3.84 0.80
CA TYR A 168 21.05 5.21 0.83
C TYR A 168 20.06 6.27 1.34
N SER A 169 18.76 6.11 1.06
CA SER A 169 17.70 7.00 1.57
C SER A 169 17.59 7.03 3.10
N PHE A 170 18.22 6.11 3.81
CA PHE A 170 18.20 6.04 5.28
C PHE A 170 19.55 6.38 5.92
N SER A 171 20.46 7.01 5.16
CA SER A 171 21.62 7.69 5.74
C SER A 171 21.16 8.73 6.77
N ASP A 172 21.88 8.83 7.87
CA ASP A 172 21.67 9.84 8.90
C ASP A 172 22.53 11.10 8.72
N ASP A 173 23.10 11.28 7.53
CA ASP A 173 23.78 12.50 7.14
C ASP A 173 22.87 13.73 7.35
N GLY A 174 23.34 14.67 8.17
CA GLY A 174 22.61 15.89 8.49
C GLY A 174 21.39 15.71 9.42
N MET A 175 21.15 14.50 9.96
CA MET A 175 20.09 14.26 10.93
C MET A 175 20.50 14.68 12.34
N PRO A 176 19.61 15.33 13.12
CA PRO A 176 19.84 15.54 14.55
C PRO A 176 19.76 14.20 15.32
N PRO A 177 20.18 14.15 16.60
CA PRO A 177 19.93 12.99 17.44
C PRO A 177 18.41 12.75 17.64
N PRO A 178 17.98 11.51 17.98
CA PRO A 178 16.58 11.18 18.18
C PRO A 178 15.94 12.05 19.30
N PRO A 179 14.66 12.47 19.16
CA PRO A 179 14.00 13.27 20.17
C PRO A 179 13.90 12.54 21.51
N ALA A 180 14.17 13.24 22.63
CA ALA A 180 14.16 12.64 23.97
C ALA A 180 12.81 12.01 24.38
N LYS A 181 11.71 12.40 23.74
CA LYS A 181 10.38 11.82 23.95
C LYS A 181 10.26 10.38 23.45
N PHE A 182 11.15 9.96 22.53
CA PHE A 182 11.09 8.65 21.90
C PHE A 182 11.48 7.54 22.87
N LYS A 183 10.67 6.48 22.93
CA LYS A 183 10.83 5.35 23.86
C LYS A 183 11.07 4.03 23.13
N GLY A 184 11.16 4.07 21.80
CA GLY A 184 11.42 2.90 20.98
C GLY A 184 12.86 2.42 21.07
N SER A 185 13.10 1.24 20.49
CA SER A 185 14.43 0.64 20.41
C SER A 185 14.50 -0.26 19.19
N CYS A 186 15.71 -0.44 18.66
CA CYS A 186 15.96 -1.39 17.57
C CYS A 186 16.43 -2.75 18.07
N ARG A 187 16.97 -2.83 19.28
CA ARG A 187 17.40 -4.09 19.88
C ARG A 187 16.33 -4.64 20.84
N PRO A 188 16.28 -5.96 21.06
CA PRO A 188 17.22 -6.98 20.54
C PRO A 188 16.79 -7.72 19.26
N PHE A 189 15.55 -7.56 18.80
CA PHE A 189 14.96 -8.50 17.81
C PHE A 189 15.03 -8.06 16.35
N SER A 190 15.27 -6.78 16.06
CA SER A 190 15.03 -6.23 14.71
C SER A 190 15.96 -6.76 13.61
N LYS A 191 17.14 -7.30 13.95
CA LYS A 191 18.27 -7.55 13.01
C LYS A 191 18.63 -6.35 12.12
N VAL A 192 18.10 -5.18 12.42
CA VAL A 192 18.31 -3.91 11.72
C VAL A 192 19.26 -3.05 12.56
N THR A 193 20.22 -2.44 11.91
CA THR A 193 21.09 -1.44 12.54
C THR A 193 20.42 -0.08 12.42
N CYS A 194 20.23 0.56 13.57
CA CYS A 194 19.64 1.89 13.64
C CYS A 194 20.69 2.97 13.76
N ASN A 195 20.31 4.15 13.32
CA ASN A 195 21.12 5.36 13.28
C ASN A 195 20.24 6.56 13.64
N ASN A 196 20.67 7.80 13.39
CA ASN A 196 19.81 8.95 13.69
C ASN A 196 18.64 9.12 12.70
N LYS A 197 18.61 8.36 11.60
CA LYS A 197 17.50 8.36 10.63
C LYS A 197 16.43 7.34 10.99
N ILE A 198 16.81 6.07 11.09
CA ILE A 198 15.97 4.97 11.59
C ILE A 198 16.29 4.81 13.07
N ILE A 199 15.42 5.31 13.93
CA ILE A 199 15.65 5.39 15.37
C ILE A 199 14.99 4.21 16.13
N GLY A 200 14.03 3.54 15.49
CA GLY A 200 13.30 2.38 16.01
C GLY A 200 13.03 1.37 14.90
N ALA A 201 13.08 0.08 15.23
CA ALA A 201 12.76 -0.99 14.29
C ALA A 201 12.30 -2.24 15.06
N ARG A 202 11.16 -2.83 14.66
CA ARG A 202 10.64 -4.08 15.23
C ARG A 202 9.72 -4.78 14.25
N GLY A 203 9.79 -6.11 14.17
CA GLY A 203 8.79 -6.93 13.49
C GLY A 203 7.80 -7.59 14.44
N PHE A 204 6.66 -7.97 13.87
CA PHE A 204 5.57 -8.69 14.51
C PHE A 204 5.10 -9.79 13.55
N HIS A 205 5.23 -11.05 13.94
CA HIS A 205 4.68 -12.20 13.23
C HIS A 205 4.27 -13.26 14.25
N TYR A 206 3.04 -13.18 14.76
CA TYR A 206 2.57 -13.95 15.92
C TYR A 206 3.51 -13.88 17.16
N GLY A 207 4.30 -12.80 17.27
CA GLY A 207 5.32 -12.53 18.29
C GLY A 207 6.35 -11.49 17.80
N PRO A 208 7.27 -11.04 18.67
CA PRO A 208 8.37 -10.18 18.25
C PRO A 208 9.27 -10.84 17.19
N ASP A 209 9.60 -10.11 16.14
CA ASP A 209 10.41 -10.59 15.01
C ASP A 209 11.36 -9.50 14.44
N THR A 210 12.10 -9.86 13.40
CA THR A 210 12.96 -9.01 12.59
C THR A 210 12.19 -7.90 11.87
N ALA A 211 12.83 -6.75 11.71
CA ALA A 211 12.27 -5.62 10.95
C ALA A 211 12.85 -5.52 9.54
N VAL A 212 13.65 -6.49 9.10
CA VAL A 212 14.25 -6.53 7.76
C VAL A 212 13.17 -6.65 6.70
N ASP A 213 13.23 -5.78 5.69
CA ASP A 213 12.34 -5.83 4.53
C ASP A 213 12.81 -6.86 3.51
N ASP A 214 11.95 -7.83 3.22
CA ASP A 214 12.12 -8.86 2.21
C ASP A 214 11.14 -8.68 1.02
N ALA A 215 10.20 -7.75 1.13
CA ALA A 215 9.25 -7.41 0.07
C ALA A 215 9.64 -6.14 -0.71
N GLY A 216 10.32 -5.20 -0.05
CA GLY A 216 10.79 -3.92 -0.59
C GLY A 216 9.79 -2.76 -0.45
N HIS A 217 8.54 -3.03 -0.09
CA HIS A 217 7.53 -1.99 -0.01
C HIS A 217 7.66 -1.08 1.21
N GLY A 218 7.92 -1.62 2.40
CA GLY A 218 8.15 -0.81 3.59
C GLY A 218 9.34 0.13 3.43
N THR A 219 10.40 -0.33 2.76
CA THR A 219 11.52 0.50 2.30
C THR A 219 11.06 1.59 1.36
N HIS A 220 10.24 1.25 0.38
CA HIS A 220 9.69 2.20 -0.59
C HIS A 220 8.84 3.29 0.10
N VAL A 221 7.92 2.90 0.98
CA VAL A 221 7.02 3.77 1.76
C VAL A 221 7.79 4.68 2.71
N ALA A 222 8.73 4.12 3.47
CA ALA A 222 9.59 4.89 4.36
C ALA A 222 10.42 5.92 3.58
N GLY A 223 10.90 5.56 2.38
CA GLY A 223 11.61 6.47 1.47
C GLY A 223 10.75 7.63 0.97
N ILE A 224 9.47 7.41 0.67
CA ILE A 224 8.54 8.49 0.28
C ILE A 224 8.23 9.41 1.45
N ALA A 225 7.97 8.84 2.62
CA ALA A 225 7.60 9.60 3.80
C ALA A 225 8.76 10.50 4.25
N ALA A 226 9.94 9.90 4.41
CA ALA A 226 11.09 10.56 5.00
C ALA A 226 12.42 10.05 4.45
N GLY A 227 12.56 9.64 3.19
CA GLY A 227 13.89 9.40 2.63
C GLY A 227 14.77 10.65 2.71
N ASN A 228 16.03 10.49 3.12
CA ASN A 228 17.03 11.55 3.03
C ASN A 228 17.38 11.81 1.54
N PHE A 229 18.01 12.95 1.28
CA PHE A 229 18.43 13.32 -0.07
C PHE A 229 19.44 12.32 -0.65
N TYR A 230 19.21 11.90 -1.88
CA TYR A 230 20.15 11.06 -2.63
C TYR A 230 20.17 11.46 -4.11
N ASP A 231 21.26 12.07 -4.57
CA ASP A 231 21.34 12.77 -5.86
C ASP A 231 21.42 11.89 -7.11
N ARG A 232 21.66 10.59 -6.93
CA ARG A 232 21.91 9.63 -8.03
C ARG A 232 20.84 8.54 -8.06
N ALA A 233 19.61 8.89 -7.73
CA ALA A 233 18.50 7.94 -7.79
C ALA A 233 18.08 7.75 -9.25
N GLU A 234 17.99 6.50 -9.67
CA GLU A 234 17.45 6.10 -10.97
C GLU A 234 16.92 4.66 -10.89
N VAL A 235 16.11 4.28 -11.86
CA VAL A 235 15.70 2.90 -12.10
C VAL A 235 16.03 2.55 -13.55
N LEU A 236 17.04 1.69 -13.77
CA LEU A 236 17.46 1.27 -15.11
C LEU A 236 17.79 2.45 -16.05
N GLY A 237 18.46 3.50 -15.53
CA GLY A 237 18.73 4.73 -16.30
C GLY A 237 17.52 5.67 -16.47
N MET A 238 16.37 5.34 -15.88
CA MET A 238 15.15 6.12 -15.94
C MET A 238 14.91 6.88 -14.63
N ALA A 239 14.10 7.94 -14.70
CA ALA A 239 13.73 8.76 -13.57
C ALA A 239 14.93 9.36 -12.79
N ALA A 240 16.06 9.56 -13.48
CA ALA A 240 17.30 10.04 -12.88
C ALA A 240 17.14 11.40 -12.20
N GLY A 241 17.65 11.51 -10.98
CA GLY A 241 17.72 12.76 -10.22
C GLY A 241 17.90 12.56 -8.72
N THR A 242 17.63 13.62 -7.96
CA THR A 242 17.65 13.57 -6.51
C THR A 242 16.35 12.98 -5.96
N ALA A 243 16.44 11.81 -5.32
CA ALA A 243 15.36 11.27 -4.52
C ALA A 243 15.34 11.92 -3.13
N SER A 244 14.13 12.11 -2.60
CA SER A 244 13.89 12.70 -1.29
C SER A 244 12.48 12.34 -0.83
N GLY A 245 12.31 12.14 0.47
CA GLY A 245 10.98 12.03 1.07
C GLY A 245 10.26 13.38 1.19
N MET A 246 9.01 13.35 1.65
CA MET A 246 8.25 14.57 2.00
C MET A 246 8.85 15.31 3.18
N ALA A 247 9.38 14.58 4.15
CA ALA A 247 10.02 15.10 5.35
C ALA A 247 11.43 14.52 5.51
N PRO A 248 12.42 14.98 4.73
CA PRO A 248 13.77 14.39 4.71
C PRO A 248 14.50 14.43 6.05
N ARG A 249 14.14 15.35 6.94
CA ARG A 249 14.72 15.49 8.29
C ARG A 249 13.90 14.85 9.40
N ALA A 250 12.78 14.17 9.07
CA ALA A 250 12.02 13.40 10.05
C ALA A 250 12.72 12.06 10.38
N HIS A 251 12.54 11.60 11.61
CA HIS A 251 13.00 10.28 12.04
C HIS A 251 11.99 9.19 11.66
N LEU A 252 12.48 7.98 11.45
CA LEU A 252 11.69 6.80 11.15
C LEU A 252 11.71 5.81 12.31
N SER A 253 10.54 5.27 12.65
CA SER A 253 10.39 4.10 13.51
C SER A 253 9.61 3.02 12.75
N ILE A 254 10.24 1.87 12.53
CA ILE A 254 9.73 0.84 11.62
C ILE A 254 9.04 -0.28 12.39
N TYR A 255 7.84 -0.64 11.93
CA TYR A 255 7.03 -1.71 12.45
C TYR A 255 6.67 -2.69 11.34
N LYS A 256 7.42 -3.79 11.21
CA LYS A 256 7.14 -4.84 10.22
C LYS A 256 5.94 -5.67 10.69
N VAL A 257 4.86 -5.66 9.93
CA VAL A 257 3.62 -6.41 10.19
C VAL A 257 3.12 -7.18 8.96
N CYS A 258 3.81 -7.02 7.83
CA CYS A 258 3.49 -7.69 6.58
C CYS A 258 4.61 -8.65 6.17
N TYR A 259 4.23 -9.86 5.76
CA TYR A 259 5.10 -10.95 5.33
C TYR A 259 4.53 -11.57 4.05
N SER A 260 5.15 -12.65 3.57
CA SER A 260 4.74 -13.33 2.33
C SER A 260 3.31 -13.89 2.35
N ASP A 261 2.77 -14.18 3.54
CA ASP A 261 1.40 -14.66 3.77
C ASP A 261 0.38 -13.52 3.94
N GLY A 262 0.84 -12.27 4.00
CA GLY A 262 -0.01 -11.09 4.11
C GLY A 262 0.35 -10.19 5.30
N CYS A 263 -0.58 -9.29 5.61
CA CYS A 263 -0.48 -8.39 6.76
C CYS A 263 -1.55 -8.81 7.76
N GLN A 264 -1.20 -9.68 8.69
CA GLN A 264 -2.18 -10.16 9.66
C GLN A 264 -2.65 -8.98 10.50
N GLU A 265 -3.95 -8.81 10.62
CA GLU A 265 -4.54 -7.68 11.36
C GLU A 265 -4.06 -7.63 12.81
N SER A 266 -3.72 -8.80 13.31
CA SER A 266 -3.18 -9.02 14.64
C SER A 266 -1.77 -8.46 14.82
N ASP A 267 -0.91 -8.63 13.81
CA ASP A 267 0.40 -8.00 13.70
C ASP A 267 0.25 -6.48 13.51
N VAL A 268 -0.70 -6.04 12.67
CA VAL A 268 -0.97 -4.61 12.40
C VAL A 268 -1.32 -3.86 13.69
N LEU A 269 -2.27 -4.38 14.48
CA LEU A 269 -2.63 -3.82 15.78
C LEU A 269 -1.44 -3.79 16.74
N SER A 270 -0.63 -4.85 16.77
CA SER A 270 0.59 -4.88 17.60
C SER A 270 1.61 -3.82 17.16
N GLY A 271 1.73 -3.57 15.87
CA GLY A 271 2.53 -2.49 15.29
C GLY A 271 2.03 -1.11 15.74
N ILE A 272 0.72 -0.86 15.64
CA ILE A 272 0.11 0.42 16.08
C ILE A 272 0.28 0.62 17.59
N ASP A 273 0.01 -0.43 18.39
CA ASP A 273 0.20 -0.43 19.85
C ASP A 273 1.62 -0.01 20.23
N ARG A 274 2.60 -0.61 19.56
CA ARG A 274 4.00 -0.33 19.78
C ARG A 274 4.37 1.09 19.34
N ALA A 275 3.89 1.55 18.19
CA ALA A 275 4.12 2.90 17.67
C ALA A 275 3.64 3.96 18.67
N ILE A 276 2.42 3.78 19.20
CA ILE A 276 1.85 4.63 20.24
C ILE A 276 2.74 4.64 21.49
N LYS A 277 3.16 3.46 21.96
CA LYS A 277 4.00 3.32 23.15
C LYS A 277 5.37 3.98 22.98
N ASP A 278 5.93 3.90 21.78
CA ASP A 278 7.25 4.46 21.44
C ASP A 278 7.21 5.98 21.29
N GLY A 279 6.01 6.57 21.19
CA GLY A 279 5.81 8.02 21.17
C GLY A 279 6.08 8.65 19.80
N VAL A 280 5.67 7.96 18.72
CA VAL A 280 5.69 8.53 17.37
C VAL A 280 4.69 9.69 17.25
N ASP A 281 4.88 10.61 16.30
CA ASP A 281 3.95 11.72 16.04
C ASP A 281 2.93 11.39 14.94
N ILE A 282 3.34 10.57 13.99
CA ILE A 282 2.52 10.14 12.84
C ILE A 282 2.63 8.62 12.71
N VAL A 283 1.51 7.95 12.47
CA VAL A 283 1.47 6.54 12.04
C VAL A 283 1.04 6.51 10.58
N GLN A 284 1.90 5.96 9.75
CA GLN A 284 1.68 5.77 8.33
C GLN A 284 1.41 4.28 8.07
N MET A 285 0.34 4.00 7.32
CA MET A 285 -0.14 2.66 7.01
C MET A 285 -0.51 2.56 5.52
N SER A 286 0.40 2.02 4.70
CA SER A 286 0.10 1.68 3.30
C SER A 286 -0.37 0.22 3.21
N LEU A 287 -1.46 -0.08 3.92
CA LEU A 287 -2.06 -1.40 3.98
C LEU A 287 -3.57 -1.24 4.19
N GLY A 288 -4.39 -2.04 3.50
CA GLY A 288 -5.85 -2.10 3.62
C GLY A 288 -6.41 -3.38 3.01
N GLY A 289 -7.58 -3.82 3.48
CA GLY A 289 -8.12 -5.17 3.18
C GLY A 289 -8.93 -5.26 1.91
N ASP A 290 -9.15 -6.50 1.48
CA ASP A 290 -9.98 -6.81 0.31
C ASP A 290 -11.46 -6.46 0.52
N SER A 291 -11.91 -6.33 1.77
CA SER A 291 -13.25 -5.89 2.13
C SER A 291 -13.22 -4.54 2.86
N THR A 292 -14.36 -3.85 2.87
CA THR A 292 -14.60 -2.65 3.69
C THR A 292 -15.30 -3.07 4.99
N PRO A 293 -14.55 -3.51 6.02
CA PRO A 293 -15.15 -3.92 7.29
C PRO A 293 -15.98 -2.79 7.89
N ARG A 294 -16.98 -3.14 8.71
CA ARG A 294 -17.65 -2.13 9.55
C ARG A 294 -16.60 -1.49 10.47
N PHE A 295 -16.83 -0.27 10.95
CA PHE A 295 -15.86 0.41 11.84
C PHE A 295 -15.45 -0.42 13.05
N ASN A 296 -16.39 -1.16 13.64
CA ASN A 296 -16.13 -2.03 14.79
C ASN A 296 -15.23 -3.22 14.44
N ASP A 297 -15.13 -3.52 13.15
CA ASP A 297 -14.48 -4.68 12.59
C ASP A 297 -13.16 -4.25 11.93
N ASP A 298 -12.70 -3.00 12.02
CA ASP A 298 -11.48 -2.55 11.32
C ASP A 298 -10.32 -2.27 12.31
N PRO A 299 -9.20 -3.02 12.23
CA PRO A 299 -8.08 -2.85 13.16
C PRO A 299 -7.41 -1.48 13.02
N ILE A 300 -7.37 -0.94 11.80
CA ILE A 300 -6.82 0.39 11.54
C ILE A 300 -7.72 1.44 12.17
N VAL A 301 -9.03 1.28 12.09
CA VAL A 301 -10.00 2.23 12.69
C VAL A 301 -9.82 2.32 14.20
N HIS A 302 -9.72 1.19 14.89
CA HIS A 302 -9.52 1.20 16.34
C HIS A 302 -8.12 1.69 16.74
N GLY A 303 -7.07 1.15 16.11
CA GLY A 303 -5.70 1.53 16.40
C GLY A 303 -5.45 3.02 16.16
N SER A 304 -6.00 3.57 15.06
CA SER A 304 -5.91 4.99 14.75
C SER A 304 -6.72 5.87 15.70
N LEU A 305 -7.86 5.41 16.21
CA LEU A 305 -8.62 6.15 17.23
C LEU A 305 -7.82 6.26 18.53
N SER A 306 -7.18 5.17 18.95
CA SER A 306 -6.29 5.14 20.11
C SER A 306 -5.07 6.02 19.92
N ALA A 307 -4.50 6.05 18.71
CA ALA A 307 -3.42 6.98 18.35
C ALA A 307 -3.88 8.44 18.46
N LEU A 308 -5.05 8.77 17.90
CA LEU A 308 -5.61 10.12 17.94
C LEU A 308 -5.83 10.62 19.37
N ARG A 309 -6.36 9.75 20.26
CA ARG A 309 -6.55 10.08 21.69
C ARG A 309 -5.25 10.45 22.41
N ARG A 310 -4.10 10.10 21.84
CA ARG A 310 -2.75 10.42 22.36
C ARG A 310 -2.05 11.50 21.54
N GLY A 311 -2.76 12.18 20.65
CA GLY A 311 -2.24 13.26 19.81
C GLY A 311 -1.40 12.77 18.62
N ILE A 312 -1.54 11.50 18.24
CA ILE A 312 -0.81 10.88 17.12
C ILE A 312 -1.73 10.83 15.90
N SER A 313 -1.27 11.35 14.77
CA SER A 313 -2.07 11.39 13.54
C SER A 313 -1.90 10.11 12.74
N ALA A 314 -2.99 9.58 12.17
CA ALA A 314 -2.97 8.36 11.36
C ALA A 314 -3.23 8.67 9.88
N VAL A 315 -2.36 8.17 9.00
CA VAL A 315 -2.47 8.29 7.54
C VAL A 315 -2.55 6.89 6.94
N ALA A 316 -3.56 6.66 6.11
CA ALA A 316 -3.77 5.37 5.46
C ALA A 316 -4.06 5.52 3.96
N SER A 317 -3.68 4.52 3.17
CA SER A 317 -4.02 4.46 1.74
C SER A 317 -5.52 4.22 1.53
N ALA A 318 -6.10 4.80 0.49
CA ALA A 318 -7.49 4.57 0.10
C ALA A 318 -7.74 3.15 -0.39
N GLY A 319 -6.72 2.45 -0.90
CA GLY A 319 -6.83 1.10 -1.44
C GLY A 319 -6.90 1.06 -2.98
N ASN A 320 -6.61 -0.12 -3.54
CA ASN A 320 -6.33 -0.32 -4.98
C ASN A 320 -7.31 -1.28 -5.68
N ASN A 321 -8.47 -1.55 -5.07
CA ASN A 321 -9.48 -2.46 -5.61
C ASN A 321 -10.60 -1.73 -6.38
N GLY A 322 -10.37 -0.48 -6.81
CA GLY A 322 -11.26 0.22 -7.74
C GLY A 322 -11.24 -0.41 -9.15
N PRO A 323 -12.09 0.07 -10.09
CA PRO A 323 -12.85 1.33 -10.06
C PRO A 323 -14.29 1.20 -9.54
N ASP A 324 -14.73 0.01 -9.14
CA ASP A 324 -16.12 -0.23 -8.75
C ASP A 324 -16.52 0.64 -7.54
N HIS A 325 -17.80 1.02 -7.50
CA HIS A 325 -18.34 1.79 -6.38
C HIS A 325 -18.24 0.99 -5.07
N LEU A 326 -18.13 1.71 -3.93
CA LEU A 326 -18.11 1.12 -2.58
C LEU A 326 -16.86 0.27 -2.26
N THR A 327 -15.78 0.49 -2.99
CA THR A 327 -14.55 -0.26 -2.77
C THR A 327 -13.65 0.34 -1.69
N LEU A 328 -13.87 1.61 -1.27
CA LEU A 328 -12.98 2.40 -0.39
C LEU A 328 -12.68 1.77 0.98
N SER A 329 -11.41 1.53 1.27
CA SER A 329 -10.90 1.15 2.59
C SER A 329 -10.60 2.39 3.47
N HIS A 330 -10.66 2.21 4.80
CA HIS A 330 -10.34 3.23 5.82
C HIS A 330 -11.22 4.49 5.77
N ASP A 331 -12.51 4.36 5.98
CA ASP A 331 -13.47 5.47 5.93
C ASP A 331 -13.76 6.12 7.30
N ALA A 332 -12.98 5.79 8.34
CA ALA A 332 -13.12 6.37 9.67
C ALA A 332 -12.73 7.86 9.73
N PRO A 333 -13.60 8.74 10.27
CA PRO A 333 -13.42 10.21 10.28
C PRO A 333 -12.06 10.74 10.75
N TRP A 334 -11.39 10.01 11.65
CA TRP A 334 -10.12 10.38 12.25
C TRP A 334 -8.88 9.90 11.48
N VAL A 335 -9.06 9.10 10.43
CA VAL A 335 -7.97 8.65 9.55
C VAL A 335 -7.91 9.55 8.33
N LEU A 336 -6.72 10.07 8.03
CA LEU A 336 -6.43 10.74 6.77
C LEU A 336 -6.25 9.69 5.68
N THR A 337 -7.23 9.58 4.79
CA THR A 337 -7.29 8.52 3.76
C THR A 337 -6.92 9.09 2.40
N VAL A 338 -5.82 8.58 1.84
CA VAL A 338 -5.13 9.16 0.69
C VAL A 338 -5.32 8.29 -0.55
N GLY A 339 -5.86 8.88 -1.62
CA GLY A 339 -5.92 8.25 -2.93
C GLY A 339 -4.68 8.50 -3.81
N ALA A 340 -4.48 7.65 -4.81
CA ALA A 340 -3.40 7.67 -5.80
C ALA A 340 -3.73 8.45 -7.09
N SER A 341 -2.91 9.43 -7.42
CA SER A 341 -2.99 10.17 -8.67
C SER A 341 -1.70 10.08 -9.45
N SER A 342 -1.78 10.24 -10.78
CA SER A 342 -0.59 10.28 -11.61
C SER A 342 0.14 11.63 -11.49
N THR A 343 1.45 11.61 -11.69
CA THR A 343 2.27 12.82 -11.87
C THR A 343 2.30 13.25 -13.33
N ASP A 344 3.08 14.27 -13.68
CA ASP A 344 3.35 14.71 -15.05
C ASP A 344 4.53 13.97 -15.70
N ARG A 345 5.24 13.14 -14.93
CA ARG A 345 6.35 12.31 -15.38
C ARG A 345 5.84 10.98 -15.94
N ARG A 346 6.41 10.54 -17.06
CA ARG A 346 6.16 9.25 -17.70
C ARG A 346 7.47 8.63 -18.15
N ILE A 347 7.61 7.30 -18.07
CA ILE A 347 8.76 6.60 -18.65
C ILE A 347 8.32 5.99 -19.98
N ARG A 348 8.57 6.74 -21.07
CA ARG A 348 7.85 6.60 -22.32
C ARG A 348 8.41 5.49 -23.21
N ALA A 349 7.53 4.57 -23.59
CA ALA A 349 7.74 3.52 -24.58
C ALA A 349 6.60 3.60 -25.61
N THR A 350 6.81 4.24 -26.75
CA THR A 350 5.77 4.46 -27.76
C THR A 350 5.68 3.24 -28.69
N VAL A 351 4.51 2.63 -28.81
CA VAL A 351 4.25 1.58 -29.82
C VAL A 351 3.98 2.26 -31.17
N LYS A 352 4.76 1.88 -32.18
CA LYS A 352 4.56 2.34 -33.57
C LYS A 352 4.11 1.16 -34.43
N LEU A 353 2.92 1.26 -35.02
CA LEU A 353 2.33 0.21 -35.86
C LEU A 353 2.74 0.37 -37.32
N GLY A 354 2.63 -0.71 -38.10
CA GLY A 354 2.98 -0.75 -39.54
C GLY A 354 2.21 0.22 -40.41
N ASN A 355 1.04 0.70 -39.97
CA ASN A 355 0.27 1.75 -40.64
C ASN A 355 0.71 3.18 -40.25
N GLY A 356 1.78 3.33 -39.48
CA GLY A 356 2.31 4.62 -39.02
C GLY A 356 1.66 5.19 -37.76
N MET A 357 0.64 4.53 -37.20
CA MET A 357 0.01 4.98 -35.96
C MET A 357 0.97 4.83 -34.78
N GLU A 358 1.14 5.89 -34.00
CA GLU A 358 1.95 5.91 -32.78
C GLU A 358 1.05 6.01 -31.54
N LEU A 359 1.31 5.13 -30.57
CA LEU A 359 0.51 4.99 -29.35
C LEU A 359 1.45 5.04 -28.15
N ASP A 360 1.25 6.01 -27.28
CA ASP A 360 2.11 6.21 -26.13
C ASP A 360 1.82 5.20 -25.03
N GLY A 361 2.82 4.38 -24.71
CA GLY A 361 2.83 3.52 -23.55
C GLY A 361 3.99 3.79 -22.60
N GLU A 362 4.13 2.92 -21.61
CA GLU A 362 5.15 3.06 -20.57
C GLU A 362 5.92 1.77 -20.31
N SER A 363 7.21 1.91 -19.97
CA SER A 363 8.10 0.82 -19.53
C SER A 363 9.39 1.41 -18.95
N ALA A 364 9.82 0.90 -17.79
CA ALA A 364 11.12 1.25 -17.21
C ALA A 364 12.29 0.53 -17.89
N TYR A 365 12.05 -0.63 -18.51
CA TYR A 365 13.10 -1.37 -19.23
C TYR A 365 13.18 -0.91 -20.69
N GLN A 366 14.25 -0.19 -21.02
CA GLN A 366 14.50 0.39 -22.35
C GLN A 366 15.90 0.00 -22.86
N PRO A 367 16.10 -1.24 -23.34
CA PRO A 367 17.41 -1.73 -23.73
C PRO A 367 17.88 -1.07 -25.04
N THR A 368 19.14 -0.62 -25.06
CA THR A 368 19.79 -0.05 -26.25
C THR A 368 20.02 -1.06 -27.36
N SER A 369 19.97 -2.36 -27.04
CA SER A 369 20.11 -3.45 -28.00
C SER A 369 18.85 -3.71 -28.85
N PHE A 370 17.72 -3.11 -28.50
CA PHE A 370 16.49 -3.24 -29.28
C PHE A 370 16.45 -2.19 -30.40
N ASP A 371 16.45 -2.64 -31.65
CA ASP A 371 16.43 -1.74 -32.81
C ASP A 371 15.00 -1.24 -33.11
N SER A 372 14.67 -0.06 -32.60
CA SER A 372 13.38 0.60 -32.83
C SER A 372 13.15 1.02 -34.30
N SER A 373 14.13 0.88 -35.20
CA SER A 373 13.94 1.12 -36.64
C SER A 373 13.35 -0.08 -37.38
N VAL A 374 13.43 -1.28 -36.79
CA VAL A 374 12.94 -2.52 -37.38
C VAL A 374 11.50 -2.78 -36.96
N MET A 375 10.64 -3.00 -37.95
CA MET A 375 9.26 -3.43 -37.74
C MET A 375 9.20 -4.95 -37.64
N LEU A 376 8.68 -5.45 -36.52
CA LEU A 376 8.57 -6.87 -36.24
C LEU A 376 7.12 -7.33 -36.42
N PRO A 377 6.86 -8.56 -36.88
CA PRO A 377 5.51 -9.11 -36.91
C PRO A 377 4.91 -9.15 -35.51
N ILE A 378 3.59 -8.91 -35.42
CA ILE A 378 2.87 -9.00 -34.14
C ILE A 378 1.98 -10.24 -34.10
N VAL A 379 1.80 -10.80 -32.90
CA VAL A 379 0.98 -11.99 -32.64
C VAL A 379 0.15 -11.82 -31.39
N TYR A 380 -1.08 -12.32 -31.41
CA TYR A 380 -1.97 -12.24 -30.26
C TYR A 380 -1.72 -13.40 -29.29
N GLY A 381 -1.30 -13.09 -28.06
CA GLY A 381 -0.92 -14.06 -27.03
C GLY A 381 -1.93 -14.24 -25.90
N LEU A 382 -3.13 -13.64 -25.99
CA LEU A 382 -4.12 -13.60 -24.89
C LEU A 382 -3.48 -13.07 -23.61
N PHE A 383 -3.59 -13.77 -22.48
CA PHE A 383 -2.96 -13.40 -21.22
C PHE A 383 -1.46 -13.71 -21.15
N CYS A 384 -0.86 -14.33 -22.17
CA CYS A 384 0.57 -14.65 -22.17
C CYS A 384 1.03 -15.43 -20.91
N ASN A 385 0.16 -16.31 -20.41
CA ASN A 385 0.35 -17.15 -19.24
C ASN A 385 0.79 -18.58 -19.58
N ASP A 386 0.72 -18.94 -20.86
CA ASP A 386 0.94 -20.31 -21.33
C ASP A 386 1.69 -20.26 -22.67
N SER A 387 2.97 -20.62 -22.65
CA SER A 387 3.82 -20.63 -23.84
C SER A 387 3.36 -21.64 -24.88
N SER A 388 2.64 -22.69 -24.50
CA SER A 388 2.10 -23.68 -25.45
C SER A 388 0.98 -23.12 -26.33
N LYS A 389 0.29 -22.09 -25.84
CA LYS A 389 -0.75 -21.36 -26.59
C LYS A 389 -0.17 -20.24 -27.45
N MET A 390 1.09 -19.86 -27.21
CA MET A 390 1.82 -18.86 -27.97
C MET A 390 2.63 -19.53 -29.08
N ASN A 391 1.92 -20.03 -30.11
CA ASN A 391 2.55 -20.68 -31.25
C ASN A 391 3.29 -19.68 -32.16
N GLN A 392 4.49 -20.05 -32.61
CA GLN A 392 5.27 -19.31 -33.62
C GLN A 392 5.59 -17.85 -33.24
N ILE A 393 5.96 -17.59 -31.98
CA ILE A 393 6.26 -16.23 -31.50
C ILE A 393 7.75 -15.83 -31.59
N SER A 394 8.62 -16.76 -32.00
CA SER A 394 10.06 -16.48 -32.14
C SER A 394 10.30 -15.28 -33.06
N GLY A 395 11.03 -14.27 -32.56
CA GLY A 395 11.35 -13.02 -33.26
C GLY A 395 10.18 -12.03 -33.41
N LYS A 396 9.03 -12.26 -32.76
CA LYS A 396 7.82 -11.44 -32.90
C LYS A 396 7.50 -10.63 -31.64
N ILE A 397 6.66 -9.61 -31.81
CA ILE A 397 6.07 -8.87 -30.69
C ILE A 397 4.77 -9.53 -30.27
N VAL A 398 4.63 -9.88 -29.00
CA VAL A 398 3.43 -10.54 -28.49
C VAL A 398 2.50 -9.52 -27.84
N LEU A 399 1.24 -9.50 -28.30
CA LEU A 399 0.17 -8.71 -27.70
C LEU A 399 -0.41 -9.49 -26.51
N CYS A 400 -0.31 -8.93 -25.31
CA CYS A 400 -0.67 -9.57 -24.06
C CYS A 400 -1.70 -8.76 -23.29
N GLU A 401 -2.79 -9.39 -22.87
CA GLU A 401 -3.76 -8.80 -21.94
C GLU A 401 -3.20 -8.82 -20.51
N LEU A 402 -3.45 -7.74 -19.79
CA LEU A 402 -3.10 -7.64 -18.37
C LEU A 402 -4.02 -8.54 -17.52
N GLY A 403 -3.44 -9.22 -16.52
CA GLY A 403 -4.14 -10.15 -15.62
C GLY A 403 -3.50 -11.53 -15.52
N ASP A 404 -4.09 -12.43 -14.75
CA ASP A 404 -3.71 -13.84 -14.56
C ASP A 404 -2.36 -14.09 -13.84
N ILE A 405 -1.24 -13.67 -14.44
CA ILE A 405 0.11 -13.77 -13.86
C ILE A 405 0.81 -12.41 -13.83
N LYS A 406 1.92 -12.31 -13.07
CA LYS A 406 2.70 -11.06 -12.98
C LYS A 406 3.26 -10.64 -14.35
N ASN A 407 3.29 -9.34 -14.62
CA ASN A 407 3.74 -8.82 -15.92
C ASN A 407 5.18 -9.21 -16.27
N ILE A 408 6.07 -9.29 -15.26
CA ILE A 408 7.45 -9.76 -15.43
C ILE A 408 7.48 -11.24 -15.84
N GLU A 409 6.57 -12.05 -15.28
CA GLU A 409 6.49 -13.48 -15.56
C GLU A 409 6.00 -13.75 -16.99
N LYS A 410 5.02 -12.97 -17.50
CA LYS A 410 4.63 -12.96 -18.92
C LYS A 410 5.85 -12.72 -19.81
N GLY A 411 6.64 -11.70 -19.47
CA GLY A 411 7.89 -11.39 -20.19
C GLY A 411 8.89 -12.55 -20.18
N LYS A 412 9.04 -13.26 -19.06
CA LYS A 412 9.94 -14.43 -18.98
C LYS A 412 9.49 -15.55 -19.90
N LEU A 413 8.19 -15.86 -19.92
CA LEU A 413 7.63 -16.91 -20.80
C LEU A 413 7.83 -16.56 -22.28
N ILE A 414 7.58 -15.30 -22.66
CA ILE A 414 7.79 -14.83 -24.03
C ILE A 414 9.27 -14.90 -24.41
N LEU A 415 10.18 -14.45 -23.53
CA LEU A 415 11.62 -14.50 -23.78
C LEU A 415 12.11 -15.96 -23.95
N GLN A 416 11.64 -16.88 -23.11
CA GLN A 416 11.97 -18.31 -23.21
C GLN A 416 11.50 -18.93 -24.54
N ALA A 417 10.35 -18.48 -25.04
CA ALA A 417 9.83 -18.83 -26.36
C ALA A 417 10.45 -18.01 -27.51
N GLN A 418 11.53 -17.27 -27.24
CA GLN A 418 12.28 -16.45 -28.20
C GLN A 418 11.48 -15.29 -28.81
N GLY A 419 10.40 -14.85 -28.15
CA GLY A 419 9.69 -13.63 -28.52
C GLY A 419 10.58 -12.40 -28.33
N ALA A 420 10.43 -11.43 -29.22
CA ALA A 420 11.32 -10.27 -29.30
C ALA A 420 10.88 -9.11 -28.39
N ALA A 421 9.56 -8.92 -28.22
CA ALA A 421 9.00 -7.85 -27.41
C ALA A 421 7.57 -8.18 -26.92
N MET A 422 7.04 -7.37 -26.02
CA MET A 422 5.67 -7.50 -25.50
C MET A 422 4.93 -6.16 -25.52
N ILE A 423 3.69 -6.15 -25.99
CA ILE A 423 2.77 -5.02 -25.81
C ILE A 423 1.72 -5.47 -24.79
N LEU A 424 1.74 -4.85 -23.61
CA LEU A 424 0.75 -5.09 -22.55
C LEU A 424 -0.46 -4.21 -22.76
N MET A 425 -1.62 -4.84 -22.86
CA MET A 425 -2.89 -4.22 -23.17
C MET A 425 -3.78 -4.20 -21.94
N ASN A 426 -4.19 -2.99 -21.53
CA ASN A 426 -5.08 -2.82 -20.40
C ASN A 426 -6.50 -3.28 -20.71
N PRO A 427 -7.18 -3.95 -19.76
CA PRO A 427 -8.61 -4.20 -19.84
C PRO A 427 -9.41 -2.92 -19.54
N VAL A 428 -10.72 -2.95 -19.85
CA VAL A 428 -11.66 -1.83 -19.63
C VAL A 428 -11.50 -1.18 -18.24
N PRO A 429 -11.44 -1.93 -17.12
CA PRO A 429 -11.38 -1.34 -15.78
C PRO A 429 -10.10 -0.53 -15.51
N ARG A 430 -9.04 -0.75 -16.28
CA ARG A 430 -7.76 -0.03 -16.14
C ARG A 430 -7.72 1.29 -16.91
N GLY A 431 -8.67 1.54 -17.82
CA GLY A 431 -8.83 2.82 -18.51
C GLY A 431 -7.51 3.40 -19.06
N TYR A 432 -7.17 4.63 -18.63
CA TYR A 432 -5.95 5.34 -19.02
C TYR A 432 -4.70 5.01 -18.18
N THR A 433 -4.81 4.18 -17.13
CA THR A 433 -3.73 3.95 -16.17
C THR A 433 -2.68 2.99 -16.70
N THR A 434 -1.55 3.52 -17.15
CA THR A 434 -0.38 2.75 -17.59
C THR A 434 0.61 2.53 -16.45
N SER A 435 1.42 1.46 -16.53
CA SER A 435 2.49 1.18 -15.57
C SER A 435 3.85 1.18 -16.25
N SER A 436 4.85 1.77 -15.59
CA SER A 436 6.25 1.76 -16.03
C SER A 436 7.01 0.57 -15.43
N ASP A 437 6.52 -0.65 -15.63
CA ASP A 437 7.13 -1.84 -15.05
C ASP A 437 8.55 -2.08 -15.58
N ALA A 438 9.43 -2.65 -14.75
CA ALA A 438 10.71 -3.19 -15.18
C ALA A 438 10.49 -4.58 -15.77
N HIS A 439 10.63 -4.73 -17.09
CA HIS A 439 10.46 -5.99 -17.80
C HIS A 439 11.80 -6.70 -18.05
N VAL A 440 11.73 -8.00 -18.38
CA VAL A 440 12.90 -8.81 -18.78
C VAL A 440 13.17 -8.78 -20.30
N LEU A 441 12.28 -8.15 -21.06
CA LEU A 441 12.36 -7.99 -22.51
C LEU A 441 11.74 -6.62 -22.88
N PRO A 442 12.02 -6.08 -24.09
CA PRO A 442 11.42 -4.84 -24.56
C PRO A 442 9.90 -4.87 -24.47
N ALA A 443 9.32 -3.92 -23.74
CA ALA A 443 7.87 -3.90 -23.55
C ALA A 443 7.28 -2.50 -23.51
N SER A 444 5.97 -2.43 -23.70
CA SER A 444 5.17 -1.21 -23.55
C SER A 444 3.80 -1.53 -22.98
N SER A 445 3.43 -0.90 -21.87
CA SER A 445 2.08 -0.93 -21.30
C SER A 445 1.22 0.17 -21.93
N LEU A 446 0.10 -0.20 -22.55
CA LEU A 446 -0.84 0.70 -23.22
C LEU A 446 -2.13 0.88 -22.42
N SER A 447 -2.73 2.06 -22.56
CA SER A 447 -4.09 2.33 -22.10
C SER A 447 -5.11 1.38 -22.75
N TYR A 448 -6.28 1.21 -22.15
CA TYR A 448 -7.36 0.43 -22.75
C TYR A 448 -7.75 0.99 -24.13
N TYR A 449 -7.87 2.31 -24.25
CA TYR A 449 -8.27 2.97 -25.49
C TYR A 449 -7.25 2.78 -26.62
N ASP A 450 -5.96 2.80 -26.30
CA ASP A 450 -4.90 2.53 -27.28
C ASP A 450 -4.79 1.04 -27.59
N SER A 451 -5.03 0.17 -26.61
CA SER A 451 -5.09 -1.27 -26.80
C SER A 451 -6.16 -1.67 -27.83
N ILE A 452 -7.35 -1.06 -27.79
CA ILE A 452 -8.39 -1.30 -28.82
C ILE A 452 -7.89 -0.93 -30.21
N LYS A 453 -7.12 0.16 -30.35
CA LYS A 453 -6.57 0.59 -31.65
C LYS A 453 -5.58 -0.44 -32.17
N VAL A 454 -4.72 -1.00 -31.31
CA VAL A 454 -3.80 -2.10 -31.68
C VAL A 454 -4.58 -3.34 -32.10
N ILE A 455 -5.58 -3.76 -31.32
CA ILE A 455 -6.41 -4.93 -31.62
C ILE A 455 -7.12 -4.75 -32.98
N ARG A 456 -7.73 -3.58 -33.21
CA ARG A 456 -8.39 -3.26 -34.48
C ARG A 456 -7.41 -3.29 -35.66
N TYR A 457 -6.21 -2.72 -35.49
CA TYR A 457 -5.17 -2.78 -36.50
C TYR A 457 -4.78 -4.24 -36.82
N TYR A 458 -4.52 -5.04 -35.79
CA TYR A 458 -4.16 -6.46 -35.92
C TYR A 458 -5.25 -7.26 -36.63
N THR A 459 -6.51 -7.10 -36.25
CA THR A 459 -7.63 -7.85 -36.88
C THR A 459 -7.92 -7.41 -38.31
N THR A 460 -7.61 -6.15 -38.66
CA THR A 460 -7.79 -5.63 -40.03
C THR A 460 -6.69 -6.10 -40.97
N VAL A 461 -5.42 -6.07 -40.51
CA VAL A 461 -4.26 -6.40 -41.35
C VAL A 461 -3.94 -7.91 -41.33
N GLY A 462 -4.28 -8.61 -40.24
CA GLY A 462 -4.03 -10.04 -40.09
C GLY A 462 -2.54 -10.38 -39.97
N ALA A 463 -2.13 -11.47 -40.62
CA ALA A 463 -0.78 -12.04 -40.45
C ALA A 463 0.39 -11.14 -40.89
N SER A 464 0.11 -10.07 -41.64
CA SER A 464 1.12 -9.08 -42.07
C SER A 464 1.23 -7.88 -41.12
N ALA A 465 0.50 -7.88 -40.00
CA ALA A 465 0.54 -6.80 -39.03
C ALA A 465 1.93 -6.73 -38.38
N THR A 466 2.48 -5.52 -38.31
CA THR A 466 3.81 -5.26 -37.76
C THR A 466 3.77 -4.10 -36.78
N ALA A 467 4.73 -4.08 -35.86
CA ALA A 467 4.95 -2.97 -34.94
C ALA A 467 6.40 -2.91 -34.49
N THR A 468 6.76 -1.80 -33.85
CA THR A 468 8.00 -1.66 -33.08
C THR A 468 7.73 -0.82 -31.83
N ILE A 469 8.69 -0.80 -30.91
CA ILE A 469 8.63 0.00 -29.68
C ILE A 469 9.75 1.04 -29.74
N VAL A 470 9.36 2.31 -29.64
CA VAL A 470 10.27 3.45 -29.63
C VAL A 470 10.43 3.93 -28.19
N PHE A 471 11.62 3.73 -27.65
CA PHE A 471 11.98 4.14 -26.29
C PHE A 471 12.40 5.62 -26.27
N LYS A 472 11.75 6.41 -25.41
CA LYS A 472 11.97 7.87 -25.29
C LYS A 472 12.50 8.29 -23.93
N GLY A 473 12.80 7.33 -23.05
CA GLY A 473 13.26 7.58 -21.70
C GLY A 473 12.23 8.27 -20.82
N THR A 474 12.72 9.05 -19.86
CA THR A 474 11.86 9.82 -18.93
C THR A 474 11.43 11.13 -19.57
N VAL A 475 10.13 11.37 -19.64
CA VAL A 475 9.53 12.60 -20.15
C VAL A 475 8.71 13.29 -19.05
N PHE A 476 8.68 14.62 -19.07
CA PHE A 476 7.98 15.48 -18.10
C PHE A 476 6.90 16.31 -18.79
N ASN A 477 6.06 17.00 -18.01
CA ASN A 477 4.95 17.83 -18.52
C ASN A 477 3.88 17.06 -19.31
N SER A 478 3.70 15.76 -19.04
CA SER A 478 2.65 14.95 -19.67
C SER A 478 1.27 15.37 -19.19
N ARG A 479 0.29 15.45 -20.09
CA ARG A 479 -1.11 15.82 -19.79
C ARG A 479 -2.09 14.72 -20.24
N PRO A 480 -3.23 14.55 -19.53
CA PRO A 480 -3.66 15.27 -18.32
C PRO A 480 -2.88 14.84 -17.07
N SER A 481 -2.61 15.79 -16.16
CA SER A 481 -1.95 15.55 -14.86
C SER A 481 -2.31 16.65 -13.84
N PRO A 482 -2.59 16.31 -12.55
CA PRO A 482 -2.77 14.95 -12.05
C PRO A 482 -4.07 14.32 -12.57
N ALA A 483 -4.06 13.00 -12.76
CA ALA A 483 -5.25 12.23 -13.07
C ALA A 483 -5.40 11.07 -12.09
N VAL A 484 -6.62 10.87 -11.57
CA VAL A 484 -6.99 9.79 -10.64
C VAL A 484 -6.68 8.44 -11.28
N ALA A 485 -5.92 7.59 -10.58
CA ALA A 485 -5.61 6.26 -11.08
C ALA A 485 -6.87 5.38 -11.12
N SER A 486 -7.02 4.56 -12.15
CA SER A 486 -8.22 3.72 -12.34
C SER A 486 -8.44 2.69 -11.24
N PHE A 487 -7.36 2.23 -10.58
CA PHE A 487 -7.45 1.29 -9.48
C PHE A 487 -7.87 1.95 -8.17
N LEU A 488 -8.02 3.29 -8.16
CA LEU A 488 -8.48 3.96 -6.97
C LEU A 488 -9.90 3.57 -6.63
N GLN A 489 -10.09 3.29 -5.35
CA GLN A 489 -11.39 3.04 -4.80
C GLN A 489 -12.20 4.34 -4.68
N GLY A 490 -13.39 4.34 -5.27
CA GLY A 490 -14.32 5.47 -5.25
C GLY A 490 -15.40 5.34 -4.18
N THR A 491 -15.91 6.45 -3.65
CA THR A 491 -17.09 6.42 -2.78
C THR A 491 -18.39 6.76 -3.50
N ARG A 492 -19.42 5.98 -3.17
CA ARG A 492 -20.72 6.54 -2.77
C ARG A 492 -21.08 5.88 -1.44
N ASN A 493 -20.72 6.54 -0.35
CA ASN A 493 -20.74 5.99 1.00
C ASN A 493 -22.13 5.42 1.39
N GLN A 494 -22.19 4.21 1.99
CA GLN A 494 -23.42 3.66 2.61
C GLN A 494 -23.87 4.52 3.81
N LYS A 495 -22.96 5.31 4.41
CA LYS A 495 -23.23 6.17 5.58
C LYS A 495 -23.15 7.65 5.19
N ARG A 496 -24.32 8.23 4.91
CA ARG A 496 -24.60 9.51 4.21
C ARG A 496 -24.05 10.84 4.80
N ARG A 497 -22.87 10.94 5.44
CA ARG A 497 -22.45 12.24 6.05
C ARG A 497 -21.08 12.80 5.70
N HIS A 498 -20.09 12.03 5.21
CA HIS A 498 -18.74 12.57 4.92
C HIS A 498 -18.19 12.09 3.58
N SER A 499 -17.54 13.00 2.82
CA SER A 499 -16.88 12.73 1.53
C SER A 499 -15.50 12.09 1.72
N ARG A 500 -15.19 11.04 0.95
CA ARG A 500 -13.89 10.36 0.94
C ARG A 500 -13.49 9.84 -0.47
N PRO A 501 -12.20 9.58 -0.77
CA PRO A 501 -11.01 9.83 0.05
C PRO A 501 -10.86 11.31 0.42
N THR A 502 -10.17 11.61 1.51
CA THR A 502 -10.03 12.99 2.02
C THR A 502 -9.15 13.84 1.10
N SER A 503 -8.22 13.21 0.36
CA SER A 503 -7.38 13.85 -0.66
C SER A 503 -6.84 12.81 -1.66
N SER A 504 -6.34 13.26 -2.81
CA SER A 504 -5.57 12.43 -3.76
C SER A 504 -4.16 12.99 -3.90
N HIS A 505 -3.15 12.14 -3.76
CA HIS A 505 -1.73 12.50 -3.86
C HIS A 505 -1.03 11.62 -4.91
N PRO A 506 0.13 12.05 -5.43
CA PRO A 506 0.83 11.24 -6.40
C PRO A 506 1.37 9.95 -5.80
N ALA A 507 1.07 8.84 -6.47
CA ALA A 507 1.48 7.50 -6.08
C ALA A 507 2.57 6.93 -6.99
#